data_AF-A0AA39XRN5-F1
#
_entry.id   AF-A0AA39XRN5-F1
#
_cell.length_a   1.000
_cell.length_b   1.000
_cell.length_c   1.000
_cell.angle_alpha   90.00
_cell.angle_beta   90.00
_cell.angle_gamma   90.00
#
_symmetry.space_group_name_H-M   'P 1'
#
loop_
_entity.id
_entity.type
_entity.pdbx_description
1 polymer ?
#
loop_
_entity_poly.entity_id
_entity_poly.type
_entity_poly.pdbx_seq_one_letter_code
_entity_poly.pdbx_strand_id
1 'polypeptide(L)'
;MYLNSLALALGTALLAANGAIADILVVNTYCKDWWPLPDDCTSARSVWVNDFDQSFPVDANTGCRNPGVPHIPWFCIDWDNARLKFYPTNQPERCMPRKTTQRMFSVGICRNSDDCHASVWREVQCNW
;
A
#
# COMPACT_ATOMS: atom_id res chain seq x y z
N MET A 1 -6.25 64.98 -9.45
CA MET A 1 -7.04 63.92 -10.11
C MET A 1 -6.82 62.64 -9.32
N TYR A 2 -7.90 62.11 -8.72
CA TYR A 2 -7.95 60.83 -8.02
C TYR A 2 -7.96 59.66 -9.03
N LEU A 3 -7.39 58.51 -8.63
CA LEU A 3 -7.69 57.11 -8.99
C LEU A 3 -6.51 56.27 -8.44
N ASN A 4 -6.55 55.64 -7.25
CA ASN A 4 -7.29 54.45 -6.82
C ASN A 4 -7.38 53.33 -7.86
N SER A 5 -6.60 52.25 -7.65
CA SER A 5 -6.84 50.83 -8.04
C SER A 5 -5.62 50.02 -7.54
N LEU A 6 -5.61 49.39 -6.36
CA LEU A 6 -6.16 48.07 -5.97
C LEU A 6 -5.75 46.89 -6.87
N ALA A 7 -5.26 45.84 -6.19
CA ALA A 7 -4.99 44.45 -6.63
C ALA A 7 -3.67 44.22 -7.39
N LEU A 8 -2.89 43.16 -7.15
CA LEU A 8 -3.18 41.87 -6.53
C LEU A 8 -1.82 41.30 -6.02
N ALA A 9 -1.75 40.91 -4.74
CA ALA A 9 -0.61 40.16 -4.24
C ALA A 9 -0.63 38.75 -4.84
N LEU A 10 0.24 38.49 -5.82
CA LEU A 10 0.54 37.15 -6.32
C LEU A 10 1.44 36.44 -5.30
N GLY A 11 0.83 36.01 -4.20
CA GLY A 11 1.41 35.01 -3.31
C GLY A 11 1.41 33.67 -4.03
N THR A 12 2.48 33.39 -4.78
CA THR A 12 2.70 32.06 -5.35
C THR A 12 3.08 31.14 -4.18
N ALA A 13 2.08 30.55 -3.53
CA ALA A 13 2.29 29.42 -2.65
C ALA A 13 2.74 28.25 -3.55
N LEU A 14 4.04 28.11 -3.73
CA LEU A 14 4.65 26.92 -4.29
C LEU A 14 4.48 25.81 -3.25
N LEU A 15 3.30 25.17 -3.24
CA LEU A 15 3.14 23.88 -2.58
C LEU A 15 3.99 22.88 -3.36
N ALA A 16 5.26 22.78 -2.99
CA ALA A 16 6.09 21.65 -3.35
C ALA A 16 5.51 20.41 -2.67
N ALA A 17 4.47 19.83 -3.26
CA ALA A 17 4.07 18.45 -3.02
C ALA A 17 5.09 17.53 -3.69
N ASN A 18 6.34 17.59 -3.25
CA ASN A 18 7.27 16.49 -3.45
C ASN A 18 6.72 15.37 -2.58
N GLY A 19 5.97 14.46 -3.20
CA GLY A 19 5.48 13.26 -2.54
C GLY A 19 6.66 12.57 -1.87
N ALA A 20 6.67 12.61 -0.54
CA ALA A 20 7.42 11.63 0.21
C ALA A 20 6.96 10.27 -0.35
N ILE A 21 7.90 9.49 -0.87
CA ILE A 21 7.59 8.12 -1.30
C ILE A 21 7.11 7.43 -0.03
N ALA A 22 5.80 7.32 0.10
CA ALA A 22 5.16 6.67 1.21
C ALA A 22 5.26 5.16 0.97
N ASP A 23 5.27 4.37 2.03
CA ASP A 23 5.50 2.93 1.92
C ASP A 23 4.49 2.27 0.96
N ILE A 24 4.96 1.27 0.21
CA ILE A 24 4.17 0.52 -0.76
C ILE A 24 4.16 -0.94 -0.36
N LEU A 25 2.99 -1.55 -0.35
CA LEU A 25 2.87 -2.99 -0.27
C LEU A 25 2.35 -3.55 -1.60
N VAL A 26 3.16 -4.40 -2.23
CA VAL A 26 2.80 -5.19 -3.40
C VAL A 26 2.38 -6.57 -2.91
N VAL A 27 1.09 -6.87 -3.02
CA VAL A 27 0.50 -8.11 -2.54
C VAL A 27 0.27 -9.04 -3.71
N ASN A 28 0.84 -10.24 -3.64
CA ASN A 28 0.57 -11.32 -4.59
C ASN A 28 -0.30 -12.36 -3.90
N THR A 29 -1.48 -12.61 -4.45
CA THR A 29 -2.43 -13.61 -3.98
C THR A 29 -2.44 -14.78 -4.96
N TYR A 30 -2.22 -15.98 -4.43
CA TYR A 30 -2.25 -17.24 -5.18
C TYR A 30 -3.45 -18.04 -4.71
N CYS A 31 -4.29 -18.48 -5.63
CA CYS A 31 -5.32 -19.46 -5.35
C CYS A 31 -4.96 -20.78 -6.01
N LYS A 32 -5.45 -21.90 -5.48
CA LYS A 32 -5.16 -23.24 -6.01
C LYS A 32 -6.17 -23.56 -7.12
N ASP A 33 -5.71 -23.64 -8.37
CA ASP A 33 -6.49 -23.75 -9.62
C ASP A 33 -7.49 -24.95 -9.76
N TRP A 34 -7.82 -25.73 -8.72
CA TRP A 34 -8.57 -26.99 -8.88
C TRP A 34 -9.69 -27.30 -7.89
N TRP A 35 -10.30 -26.31 -7.23
CA TRP A 35 -11.52 -26.57 -6.45
C TRP A 35 -12.37 -25.30 -6.25
N PRO A 36 -13.72 -25.37 -6.24
CA PRO A 36 -14.59 -24.18 -6.23
C PRO A 36 -14.68 -23.50 -4.86
N LEU A 37 -13.67 -23.62 -4.00
CA LEU A 37 -13.67 -23.00 -2.67
C LEU A 37 -12.76 -21.77 -2.65
N PRO A 38 -13.28 -20.57 -2.32
CA PRO A 38 -12.50 -19.33 -2.22
C PRO A 38 -11.49 -19.32 -1.06
N ASP A 39 -11.40 -20.39 -0.27
CA ASP A 39 -10.70 -20.43 1.02
C ASP A 39 -9.21 -20.82 0.91
N ASP A 40 -8.74 -21.29 -0.25
CA ASP A 40 -7.35 -21.73 -0.47
C ASP A 40 -6.47 -20.64 -1.14
N CYS A 41 -6.87 -19.37 -1.02
CA CYS A 41 -6.06 -18.25 -1.51
C CYS A 41 -5.08 -17.77 -0.42
N THR A 42 -3.80 -17.59 -0.78
CA THR A 42 -2.78 -17.10 0.14
C THR A 42 -2.04 -15.89 -0.41
N SER A 43 -1.74 -14.94 0.47
CA SER A 43 -0.95 -13.73 0.21
C SER A 43 0.38 -13.70 0.97
N ALA A 44 0.85 -14.87 1.42
CA ALA A 44 2.07 -15.03 2.22
C ALA A 44 3.37 -14.59 1.53
N ARG A 45 3.35 -14.37 0.21
CA ARG A 45 4.51 -14.03 -0.62
C ARG A 45 4.35 -12.64 -1.24
N SER A 46 4.35 -11.64 -0.37
CA SER A 46 4.18 -10.23 -0.74
C SER A 46 5.45 -9.44 -0.47
N VAL A 47 5.52 -8.21 -0.98
CA VAL A 47 6.71 -7.36 -0.88
C VAL A 47 6.33 -5.99 -0.36
N TRP A 48 6.94 -5.60 0.76
CA TRP A 48 6.93 -4.23 1.26
C TRP A 48 8.09 -3.46 0.65
N VAL A 49 7.84 -2.26 0.17
CA VAL A 49 8.84 -1.31 -0.32
C VAL A 49 8.74 -0.07 0.56
N ASN A 50 9.83 0.25 1.26
CA ASN A 50 9.86 1.44 2.11
C ASN A 50 10.16 2.72 1.32
N ASP A 51 10.12 3.86 2.00
CA ASP A 51 10.50 5.19 1.52
C ASP A 51 11.93 5.32 0.96
N PHE A 52 12.81 4.35 1.25
CA PHE A 52 14.18 4.25 0.72
C PHE A 52 14.31 3.29 -0.48
N ASP A 53 13.20 2.88 -1.10
CA ASP A 53 13.13 1.89 -2.19
C ASP A 53 13.71 0.50 -1.84
N GLN A 54 13.82 0.18 -0.54
CA GLN A 54 14.26 -1.13 -0.07
C GLN A 54 13.08 -2.09 -0.02
N SER A 55 13.28 -3.29 -0.53
CA SER A 55 12.25 -4.34 -0.62
C SER A 55 12.41 -5.39 0.47
N PHE A 56 11.32 -5.73 1.15
CA PHE A 56 11.25 -6.72 2.21
C PHE A 56 10.15 -7.74 1.93
N PRO A 57 10.42 -9.06 1.99
CA PRO A 57 9.38 -10.06 1.87
C PRO A 57 8.48 -10.03 3.11
N VAL A 58 7.16 -10.01 2.90
CA VAL A 58 6.17 -9.97 3.99
C VAL A 58 5.02 -10.94 3.74
N ASP A 59 4.44 -11.42 4.84
CA ASP A 59 3.20 -12.21 4.82
C ASP A 59 1.99 -11.26 4.83
N ALA A 60 1.31 -11.13 3.70
CA ALA A 60 0.16 -10.24 3.56
C ALA A 60 -1.20 -10.93 3.77
N ASN A 61 -1.27 -12.07 4.46
CA ASN A 61 -2.56 -12.69 4.82
C ASN A 61 -3.33 -11.85 5.86
N THR A 62 -4.65 -12.08 5.97
CA THR A 62 -5.50 -11.43 6.98
C THR A 62 -4.99 -11.66 8.40
N GLY A 63 -4.99 -10.61 9.22
CA GLY A 63 -4.61 -10.63 10.64
C GLY A 63 -3.37 -9.77 10.96
N CYS A 64 -3.06 -9.66 12.25
CA CYS A 64 -1.95 -8.87 12.76
C CYS A 64 -0.67 -9.70 12.95
N ARG A 65 0.48 -9.17 12.53
CA ARG A 65 1.79 -9.81 12.71
C ARG A 65 2.93 -8.80 12.65
N ASN A 66 4.15 -9.26 12.90
CA ASN A 66 5.36 -8.48 12.62
C ASN A 66 5.75 -8.70 11.15
N PRO A 67 5.87 -7.64 10.33
CA PRO A 67 6.21 -7.78 8.92
C PRO A 67 7.68 -8.10 8.64
N GLY A 68 8.58 -7.98 9.63
CA GLY A 68 10.03 -8.09 9.41
C GLY A 68 10.64 -6.89 8.69
N VAL A 69 9.91 -5.78 8.61
CA VAL A 69 10.37 -4.51 8.03
C VAL A 69 11.02 -3.65 9.13
N PRO A 70 12.23 -3.10 8.92
CA PRO A 70 12.88 -2.23 9.90
C PRO A 70 11.97 -1.10 10.35
N HIS A 71 11.94 -0.84 11.66
CA HIS A 71 11.13 0.20 12.30
C HIS A 71 9.60 0.04 12.19
N ILE A 72 9.09 -1.03 11.60
CA ILE A 72 7.66 -1.38 11.56
C ILE A 72 7.44 -2.66 12.36
N PRO A 73 7.31 -2.57 13.69
CA PRO A 73 7.18 -3.75 14.56
C PRO A 73 5.90 -4.56 14.31
N TRP A 74 4.81 -3.92 13.86
CA TRP A 74 3.52 -4.58 13.68
C TRP A 74 2.71 -3.96 12.55
N PHE A 75 1.93 -4.82 11.88
CA PHE A 75 0.86 -4.42 10.97
C PHE A 75 -0.30 -5.40 11.03
N CYS A 76 -1.48 -4.94 10.64
CA CYS A 76 -2.73 -5.70 10.59
C CYS A 76 -3.37 -5.52 9.22
N ILE A 77 -3.59 -6.63 8.52
CA ILE A 77 -4.30 -6.64 7.24
C ILE A 77 -5.72 -7.15 7.46
N ASP A 78 -6.66 -6.41 6.90
CA ASP A 78 -8.08 -6.72 6.87
C ASP A 78 -8.51 -6.76 5.40
N TRP A 79 -8.51 -7.98 4.83
CA TRP A 79 -8.86 -8.20 3.43
C TRP A 79 -10.34 -7.93 3.15
N ASP A 80 -11.22 -8.23 4.11
CA ASP A 80 -12.67 -8.03 3.99
C ASP A 80 -13.00 -6.54 3.77
N ASN A 81 -12.24 -5.66 4.43
CA ASN A 81 -12.36 -4.21 4.28
C ASN A 81 -11.27 -3.60 3.39
N ALA A 82 -10.44 -4.42 2.76
CA ALA A 82 -9.37 -4.01 1.85
C ALA A 82 -8.44 -2.91 2.42
N ARG A 83 -8.08 -3.05 3.70
CA ARG A 83 -7.31 -2.05 4.47
C ARG A 83 -6.21 -2.68 5.31
N LEU A 84 -5.13 -1.94 5.49
CA LEU A 84 -3.98 -2.33 6.29
C LEU A 84 -3.64 -1.18 7.23
N LYS A 85 -3.38 -1.51 8.49
CA LYS A 85 -2.84 -0.59 9.50
C LYS A 85 -1.44 -1.04 9.87
N PHE A 86 -0.51 -0.10 10.02
CA PHE A 86 0.84 -0.40 10.48
C PHE A 86 1.33 0.65 11.45
N TYR A 87 2.27 0.25 12.30
CA TYR A 87 2.68 1.00 13.47
C TYR A 87 4.18 1.24 13.43
N PRO A 88 4.67 2.29 12.76
CA PRO A 88 6.09 2.60 12.79
C PRO A 88 6.52 3.01 14.20
N THR A 89 7.77 2.71 14.53
CA THR A 89 8.34 3.02 15.84
C THR A 89 8.42 4.53 16.03
N ASN A 90 7.93 5.01 17.18
CA ASN A 90 7.89 6.44 17.55
C ASN A 90 7.09 7.33 16.57
N GLN A 91 6.13 6.75 15.84
CA GLN A 91 5.28 7.50 14.92
C GLN A 91 3.81 7.09 15.11
N PRO A 92 2.85 7.95 14.72
CA PRO A 92 1.44 7.58 14.70
C PRO A 92 1.18 6.37 13.80
N GLU A 93 0.03 5.72 14.03
CA GLU A 93 -0.50 4.70 13.12
C GLU A 93 -0.60 5.25 11.69
N ARG A 94 -0.23 4.41 10.73
CA ARG A 94 -0.32 4.67 9.30
C ARG A 94 -1.13 3.58 8.62
N CYS A 95 -1.57 3.89 7.41
CA CYS A 95 -2.69 3.20 6.80
C CYS A 95 -2.45 2.97 5.31
N MET A 96 -2.81 1.79 4.80
CA MET A 96 -2.78 1.50 3.35
C MET A 96 -4.11 0.89 2.91
N PRO A 97 -4.90 1.58 2.07
CA PRO A 97 -6.03 0.98 1.38
C PRO A 97 -5.54 0.22 0.13
N ARG A 98 -6.23 -0.87 -0.20
CA ARG A 98 -6.06 -1.53 -1.50
C ARG A 98 -6.65 -0.64 -2.59
N LYS A 99 -5.81 -0.10 -3.47
CA LYS A 99 -6.29 0.80 -4.55
C LYS A 99 -6.75 0.05 -5.79
N THR A 100 -6.00 -0.95 -6.22
CA THR A 100 -6.29 -1.69 -7.46
C THR A 100 -5.82 -3.14 -7.34
N THR A 101 -6.68 -4.07 -7.72
CA THR A 101 -6.29 -5.46 -8.02
C THR A 101 -6.19 -5.59 -9.53
N GLN A 102 -5.03 -6.01 -10.03
CA GLN A 102 -4.88 -6.43 -11.42
C GLN A 102 -4.66 -7.95 -11.44
N ARG A 103 -5.39 -8.65 -12.30
CA ARG A 103 -5.05 -10.05 -12.60
C ARG A 103 -3.72 -10.02 -13.35
N MET A 104 -2.67 -10.55 -12.74
CA MET A 104 -1.37 -10.61 -13.39
C MET A 104 -1.24 -11.96 -14.06
N PHE A 105 -1.30 -11.96 -15.39
CA PHE A 105 -0.90 -13.10 -16.19
C PHE A 105 0.63 -13.09 -16.27
N SER A 106 1.27 -14.06 -15.62
CA SER A 106 2.66 -14.47 -15.89
C SER A 106 3.77 -13.41 -15.69
N VAL A 107 3.74 -12.61 -14.61
CA VAL A 107 4.87 -11.72 -14.26
C VAL A 107 5.36 -11.99 -12.82
N GLY A 108 6.67 -12.15 -12.64
CA GLY A 108 7.29 -12.36 -11.32
C GLY A 108 6.95 -13.72 -10.70
N ILE A 109 6.58 -13.74 -9.42
CA ILE A 109 6.25 -14.97 -8.68
C ILE A 109 4.96 -15.64 -9.24
N CYS A 110 4.13 -14.90 -10.01
CA CYS A 110 2.94 -15.39 -10.70
C CYS A 110 3.21 -16.18 -12.01
N ARG A 111 4.41 -16.74 -12.20
CA ARG A 111 4.85 -17.22 -13.53
C ARG A 111 4.01 -18.37 -14.11
N ASN A 112 3.31 -19.17 -13.29
CA ASN A 112 2.71 -20.44 -13.69
C ASN A 112 1.31 -20.74 -13.07
N SER A 113 0.56 -19.74 -12.60
CA SER A 113 -0.80 -19.99 -12.07
C SER A 113 -1.80 -19.07 -12.76
N ASP A 114 -2.84 -19.66 -13.33
CA ASP A 114 -3.95 -18.90 -13.94
C ASP A 114 -4.70 -18.09 -12.85
N ASP A 115 -4.54 -18.45 -11.57
CA ASP A 115 -5.16 -17.78 -10.42
C ASP A 115 -4.17 -16.98 -9.56
N CYS A 116 -3.26 -16.21 -10.20
CA CYS A 116 -2.48 -15.18 -9.52
C CYS A 116 -3.10 -13.78 -9.65
N HIS A 117 -3.28 -13.10 -8.53
CA HIS A 117 -3.72 -11.70 -8.48
C HIS A 117 -2.66 -10.85 -7.80
N ALA A 118 -2.35 -9.69 -8.37
CA ALA A 118 -1.53 -8.70 -7.69
C ALA A 118 -2.35 -7.47 -7.32
N SER A 119 -2.06 -6.89 -6.18
CA SER A 119 -2.63 -5.61 -5.78
C SER A 119 -1.56 -4.71 -5.18
N VAL A 120 -1.69 -3.41 -5.40
CA VAL A 120 -0.78 -2.40 -4.86
C VAL A 120 -1.52 -1.57 -3.83
N TRP A 121 -0.93 -1.51 -2.65
CA TRP A 121 -1.42 -0.81 -1.47
C TRP A 121 -0.40 0.29 -1.19
N ARG A 122 -0.88 1.52 -1.02
CA ARG A 122 -0.02 2.69 -0.82
C ARG A 122 -0.39 3.35 0.48
N GLU A 123 0.62 3.78 1.21
CA GLU A 123 0.43 4.55 2.42
C GLU A 123 -0.36 5.84 2.16
N VAL A 124 -1.32 6.08 3.05
CA VAL A 124 -2.15 7.27 3.15
C VAL A 124 -2.36 7.60 4.63
N GLN A 125 -2.85 8.80 4.91
CA GLN A 125 -3.34 9.13 6.24
C GLN A 125 -4.58 8.27 6.58
N CYS A 126 -4.61 7.70 7.79
CA CYS A 126 -5.76 6.97 8.30
C CYS A 126 -6.99 7.89 8.39
N ASN A 127 -8.08 7.55 7.71
CA ASN A 127 -9.30 8.35 7.67
C ASN A 127 -10.60 7.53 7.78
N TRP A 128 -10.52 6.33 8.35
CA TRP A 128 -11.62 5.37 8.49
C TRP A 128 -11.77 4.87 9.92
#